data_AF-A0A9Q3CV80-F1
#
_entry.id   AF-A0A9Q3CV80-F1
#
_cell.length_a   1.000
_cell.length_b   1.000
_cell.length_c   1.000
_cell.angle_alpha   90.00
_cell.angle_beta   90.00
_cell.angle_gamma   90.00
#
_symmetry.space_group_name_H-M   'P 1'
#
loop_
_entity.id
_entity.type
_entity.pdbx_description
1 polymer ?
#
loop_
_entity_poly.entity_id
_entity_poly.type
_entity_poly.pdbx_seq_one_letter_code
_entity_poly.pdbx_strand_id
1 'polypeptide(L)'
;MAQALVMYLQQQKPLSQQLIIYCGVTHHMFNNPQPFSSSLKPTSIQVATGDANSNLTALAICTVKIISDNKHLTFKNCLYVPRLKYNLIRLLELFKEELTVNQKNDNFNLMSQGKEILRGTIINKLMISTYSVPTSLLTSSDKNPWHNRLGHPGPAVLKLLGIEVDKNNFLICKTSKSHK
;
A
#
# COMPACT_ATOMS: atom_id res chain seq x y z
N MET A 1 -1.59 1.81 -31.02
CA MET A 1 -0.27 1.64 -30.38
C MET A 1 -0.31 1.53 -28.84
N ALA A 2 -1.33 2.03 -28.12
CA ALA A 2 -1.41 1.93 -26.66
C ALA A 2 -1.62 0.50 -26.10
N GLN A 3 -2.13 -0.43 -26.91
CA GLN A 3 -2.51 -1.78 -26.47
C GLN A 3 -1.33 -2.73 -26.25
N ALA A 4 -0.20 -2.57 -26.97
CA ALA A 4 0.92 -3.51 -26.90
C ALA A 4 1.74 -3.41 -25.60
N LEU A 5 1.75 -2.24 -24.96
CA LEU A 5 2.62 -1.97 -23.82
C LEU A 5 2.10 -2.62 -22.52
N VAL A 6 0.77 -2.62 -22.34
CA VAL A 6 0.12 -3.34 -21.23
C VAL A 6 0.33 -4.85 -21.36
N MET A 7 0.33 -5.39 -22.59
CA MET A 7 0.61 -6.81 -22.85
C MET A 7 2.04 -7.21 -22.51
N TYR A 8 3.04 -6.42 -22.94
CA TYR A 8 4.45 -6.68 -22.63
C TYR A 8 4.71 -6.65 -21.12
N LEU A 9 4.10 -5.69 -20.43
CA LEU A 9 4.17 -5.59 -18.99
C LEU A 9 3.61 -6.82 -18.30
N GLN A 10 2.59 -7.46 -18.86
CA GLN A 10 2.12 -8.71 -18.27
C GLN A 10 3.12 -9.87 -18.36
N GLN A 11 4.23 -9.80 -19.09
CA GLN A 11 5.13 -10.95 -19.24
C GLN A 11 6.30 -10.96 -18.24
N GLN A 12 6.50 -9.87 -17.49
CA GLN A 12 7.63 -9.73 -16.56
C GLN A 12 7.24 -10.05 -15.11
N LYS A 13 8.21 -10.43 -14.27
CA LYS A 13 8.03 -10.68 -12.83
C LYS A 13 7.91 -9.33 -12.11
N PRO A 14 6.74 -8.96 -11.55
CA PRO A 14 6.58 -7.67 -10.91
C PRO A 14 7.16 -7.66 -9.49
N LEU A 15 7.75 -6.53 -9.09
CA LEU A 15 7.92 -6.21 -7.68
C LEU A 15 6.64 -5.54 -7.17
N SER A 16 6.17 -5.93 -5.98
CA SER A 16 4.91 -5.46 -5.39
C SER A 16 4.85 -3.94 -5.15
N GLN A 17 5.99 -3.26 -5.22
CA GLN A 17 6.20 -1.84 -4.92
C GLN A 17 6.65 -1.01 -6.13
N GLN A 18 6.33 -1.46 -7.34
CA GLN A 18 6.58 -0.72 -8.58
C GLN A 18 5.32 0.00 -9.06
N LEU A 19 5.53 1.21 -9.59
CA LEU A 19 4.55 2.03 -10.28
C LEU A 19 4.99 2.19 -11.72
N ILE A 20 4.06 2.01 -12.64
CA ILE A 20 4.25 2.36 -14.03
C ILE A 20 3.44 3.60 -14.31
N ILE A 21 4.13 4.66 -14.72
CA ILE A 21 3.46 5.91 -15.09
C ILE A 21 3.09 5.83 -16.56
N TYR A 22 1.78 5.91 -16.84
CA TYR A 22 1.26 5.66 -18.18
C TYR A 22 0.17 6.68 -18.54
N CYS A 23 0.24 7.23 -19.76
CA CYS A 23 -0.76 8.16 -20.27
C CYS A 23 -2.02 7.45 -20.81
N GLY A 24 -1.90 6.19 -21.23
CA GLY A 24 -2.98 5.43 -21.84
C GLY A 24 -3.88 4.68 -20.85
N VAL A 25 -3.77 4.93 -19.54
CA VAL A 25 -4.73 4.40 -18.55
C VAL A 25 -5.79 5.44 -18.21
N THR A 26 -7.01 4.97 -17.96
CA THR A 26 -8.15 5.82 -17.58
C THR A 26 -8.22 6.07 -16.07
N HIS A 27 -7.61 5.21 -15.26
CA HIS A 27 -7.62 5.29 -13.80
C HIS A 27 -6.26 4.90 -13.23
N HIS A 28 -5.97 5.37 -12.01
CA HIS A 28 -4.96 4.74 -11.17
C HIS A 28 -5.42 3.33 -10.80
N MET A 29 -4.56 2.34 -10.96
CA MET A 29 -4.89 0.94 -10.66
C MET A 29 -3.81 0.31 -9.80
N PHE A 30 -4.21 -0.35 -8.72
CA PHE A 30 -3.30 -1.00 -7.79
C PHE A 30 -3.68 -2.46 -7.58
N ASN A 31 -2.68 -3.33 -7.44
CA ASN A 31 -2.87 -4.77 -7.28
C ASN A 31 -2.70 -5.26 -5.83
N ASN A 32 -2.13 -4.42 -4.96
CA ASN A 32 -1.91 -4.72 -3.55
C ASN A 32 -2.77 -3.76 -2.71
N PRO A 33 -3.57 -4.25 -1.75
CA PRO A 33 -4.36 -3.41 -0.87
C PRO A 33 -3.59 -2.76 0.28
N GLN A 34 -2.34 -3.14 0.53
CA GLN A 34 -1.51 -2.57 1.60
C GLN A 34 -1.40 -1.03 1.62
N PRO A 35 -1.25 -0.32 0.48
CA PRO A 35 -1.15 1.14 0.47
C PRO A 35 -2.52 1.84 0.58
N PHE A 36 -3.61 1.10 0.78
CA PHE A 36 -4.94 1.69 0.77
C PHE A 36 -5.24 2.32 2.12
N SER A 37 -5.83 3.50 2.09
CA SER A 37 -6.52 4.02 3.26
C SER A 37 -7.67 3.09 3.64
N SER A 38 -8.06 3.08 4.92
CA SER A 38 -9.02 2.15 5.54
C SER A 38 -10.41 2.03 4.88
N SER A 39 -10.72 2.81 3.85
CA SER A 39 -11.98 2.74 3.11
C SER A 39 -11.77 2.15 1.71
N LEU A 40 -12.29 0.93 1.55
CA LEU A 40 -12.51 0.25 0.27
C LEU A 40 -14.00 0.30 -0.04
N LYS A 41 -14.39 0.89 -1.17
CA LYS A 41 -15.77 0.83 -1.67
C LYS A 41 -15.88 -0.34 -2.64
N PRO A 42 -16.57 -1.44 -2.31
CA PRO A 42 -16.72 -2.58 -3.22
C PRO A 42 -17.28 -2.16 -4.58
N THR A 43 -16.77 -2.77 -5.64
CA THR A 43 -17.23 -2.55 -7.01
C THR A 43 -16.98 -3.79 -7.87
N SER A 44 -17.50 -3.79 -9.09
CA SER A 44 -17.23 -4.81 -10.10
C SER A 44 -17.18 -4.14 -11.46
N ILE A 45 -16.01 -3.59 -11.79
CA ILE A 45 -15.78 -2.88 -13.06
C ILE A 45 -14.85 -3.75 -13.91
N GLN A 46 -15.29 -4.10 -15.13
CA GLN A 46 -14.42 -4.77 -16.08
C GLN A 46 -13.36 -3.80 -16.60
N VAL A 47 -12.11 -4.20 -16.51
CA VAL A 47 -10.97 -3.41 -16.97
C VAL A 47 -10.62 -3.90 -18.37
N ALA A 48 -11.02 -3.11 -19.37
CA ALA A 48 -10.59 -3.35 -20.74
C ALA A 48 -9.08 -3.14 -20.86
N THR A 49 -8.39 -4.08 -21.49
CA THR A 49 -6.96 -3.94 -21.82
C THR A 49 -6.73 -4.19 -23.31
N GLY A 50 -5.49 -4.05 -23.75
CA GLY A 50 -5.09 -4.41 -25.11
C GLY A 50 -5.09 -5.92 -25.39
N ASP A 51 -5.11 -6.75 -24.36
CA ASP A 51 -5.29 -8.20 -24.49
C ASP A 51 -6.77 -8.55 -24.38
N ALA A 52 -7.37 -8.95 -25.52
CA ALA A 52 -8.76 -9.39 -25.58
C ALA A 52 -9.06 -10.61 -24.68
N ASN A 53 -8.03 -11.38 -24.31
CA ASN A 53 -8.17 -12.54 -23.43
C ASN A 53 -7.92 -12.20 -21.95
N SER A 54 -7.48 -10.98 -21.64
CA SER A 54 -7.28 -10.58 -20.26
C SER A 54 -8.63 -10.32 -19.57
N ASN A 55 -8.90 -11.11 -18.52
CA ASN A 55 -10.06 -10.91 -17.66
C ASN A 55 -9.62 -10.23 -16.36
N LEU A 56 -9.52 -8.90 -16.42
CA LEU A 56 -9.21 -8.05 -15.28
C LEU A 56 -10.47 -7.37 -14.78
N THR A 57 -10.74 -7.49 -13.49
CA THR A 57 -11.88 -6.86 -12.84
C THR A 57 -11.40 -6.06 -11.64
N ALA A 58 -11.84 -4.80 -11.55
CA ALA A 58 -11.66 -3.99 -10.36
C ALA A 58 -12.71 -4.38 -9.32
N LEU A 59 -12.25 -4.71 -8.11
CA LEU A 59 -13.08 -5.19 -7.00
C LEU A 59 -13.45 -4.10 -6.00
N ALA A 60 -12.73 -2.98 -6.01
CA ALA A 60 -13.05 -1.84 -5.18
C ALA A 60 -12.52 -0.51 -5.76
N ILE A 61 -13.11 0.59 -5.29
CA ILE A 61 -12.58 1.94 -5.43
C ILE A 61 -11.99 2.35 -4.08
N CYS A 62 -10.79 2.92 -4.07
CA CYS A 62 -10.07 3.28 -2.86
C CYS A 62 -9.29 4.59 -3.00
N THR A 63 -8.82 5.10 -1.86
CA THR A 63 -7.76 6.12 -1.81
C THR A 63 -6.46 5.43 -1.42
N VAL A 64 -5.40 5.68 -2.19
CA VAL A 64 -4.09 5.06 -2.00
C VAL A 64 -3.09 6.10 -1.51
N LYS A 65 -2.34 5.76 -0.45
CA LYS A 65 -1.28 6.59 0.10
C LYS A 65 0.04 5.87 0.01
N ILE A 66 1.01 6.51 -0.63
CA ILE A 66 2.37 5.97 -0.79
C ILE A 66 3.40 7.02 -0.38
N ILE A 67 4.63 6.57 -0.20
CA ILE A 67 5.80 7.42 0.00
C ILE A 67 6.77 7.17 -1.16
N SER A 68 7.15 8.23 -1.86
CA SER A 68 8.19 8.21 -2.89
C SER A 68 9.23 9.27 -2.49
N ASP A 69 10.49 8.88 -2.30
CA ASP A 69 11.58 9.77 -1.84
C ASP A 69 11.17 10.71 -0.70
N ASN A 70 10.63 10.13 0.38
CA ASN A 70 10.14 10.83 1.57
C ASN A 70 8.98 11.80 1.34
N LYS A 71 8.37 11.83 0.15
CA LYS A 71 7.16 12.60 -0.15
C LYS A 71 5.94 11.70 -0.10
N HIS A 72 4.92 12.16 0.61
CA HIS A 72 3.63 11.49 0.65
C HIS A 72 2.82 11.83 -0.60
N LEU A 73 2.41 10.81 -1.34
CA LEU A 73 1.50 10.94 -2.48
C LEU A 73 0.17 10.28 -2.13
N THR A 74 -0.93 10.96 -2.47
CA THR A 74 -2.28 10.46 -2.27
C THR A 74 -3.02 10.43 -3.61
N PHE A 75 -3.44 9.24 -4.01
CA PHE A 75 -4.24 9.02 -5.21
C PHE A 75 -5.68 8.71 -4.80
N LYS A 76 -6.64 9.46 -5.33
CA LYS A 76 -8.08 9.24 -5.08
C LYS A 76 -8.67 8.39 -6.20
N ASN A 77 -9.84 7.80 -5.96
CA ASN A 77 -10.60 7.05 -6.97
C ASN A 77 -9.80 5.94 -7.67
N CYS A 78 -8.88 5.30 -6.95
CA CYS A 78 -8.04 4.23 -7.48
C CYS A 78 -8.84 2.94 -7.58
N LEU A 79 -8.64 2.19 -8.67
CA LEU A 79 -9.21 0.86 -8.83
C LEU A 79 -8.30 -0.19 -8.18
N TYR A 80 -8.87 -1.01 -7.31
CA TYR A 80 -8.20 -2.20 -6.82
C TYR A 80 -8.43 -3.35 -7.80
N VAL A 81 -7.36 -3.79 -8.48
CA VAL A 81 -7.37 -4.84 -9.50
C VAL A 81 -6.36 -5.92 -9.10
N PRO A 82 -6.74 -6.93 -8.29
CA PRO A 82 -5.78 -7.89 -7.71
C PRO A 82 -4.98 -8.68 -8.75
N ARG A 83 -5.58 -8.96 -9.92
CA ARG A 83 -4.93 -9.71 -11.02
C ARG A 83 -4.03 -8.86 -11.91
N LEU A 84 -3.93 -7.56 -11.64
CA LEU A 84 -3.05 -6.66 -12.37
C LEU A 84 -1.59 -6.93 -11.98
N LYS A 85 -0.68 -7.02 -12.94
CA LYS A 85 0.73 -7.35 -12.66
C LYS A 85 1.52 -6.19 -12.07
N TYR A 86 1.26 -4.96 -12.51
CA TYR A 86 1.95 -3.75 -12.07
C TYR A 86 0.95 -2.70 -11.65
N ASN A 87 1.27 -1.90 -10.62
CA ASN A 87 0.45 -0.74 -10.31
C ASN A 87 0.60 0.30 -11.44
N LEU A 88 -0.51 0.83 -11.93
CA LEU A 88 -0.55 1.80 -13.02
C LEU A 88 -0.97 3.16 -12.48
N ILE A 89 -0.17 4.18 -12.77
CA ILE A 89 -0.45 5.56 -12.40
C ILE A 89 -0.84 6.32 -13.66
N ARG A 90 -2.04 6.92 -13.63
CA ARG A 90 -2.49 7.80 -14.70
C ARG A 90 -1.65 9.07 -14.71
N LEU A 91 -0.80 9.21 -15.72
CA LEU A 91 0.09 10.38 -15.89
C LEU A 91 -0.70 11.69 -15.89
N LEU A 92 -1.85 11.70 -16.57
CA LEU A 92 -2.69 12.88 -16.78
C LEU A 92 -3.35 13.42 -15.51
N GLU A 93 -3.33 12.66 -14.40
CA GLU A 93 -3.86 13.10 -13.10
C GLU A 93 -2.75 13.54 -12.13
N LEU A 94 -1.47 13.47 -12.54
CA LEU A 94 -0.35 13.88 -11.70
C LEU A 94 -0.12 15.40 -11.64
N PHE A 95 -0.83 16.17 -12.46
CA PHE A 95 -0.66 17.61 -12.58
C PHE A 95 -2.01 18.30 -12.77
N LYS A 96 -2.05 19.60 -12.48
CA LYS A 96 -3.24 20.44 -12.72
C LYS A 96 -3.07 21.37 -13.91
N GLU A 97 -1.88 21.93 -14.07
CA GLU A 97 -1.59 22.98 -15.05
C GLU A 97 -0.41 22.56 -15.94
N GLU A 98 0.70 22.17 -15.31
CA GLU A 98 1.94 21.83 -16.01
C GLU A 98 2.54 20.54 -15.47
N LEU A 99 3.04 19.72 -16.39
CA LEU A 99 3.89 18.58 -16.10
C LEU A 99 5.13 18.62 -16.98
N THR A 100 6.29 18.60 -16.34
CA THR A 100 7.59 18.49 -17.01
C THR A 100 8.15 17.09 -16.79
N VAL A 101 8.58 16.42 -17.86
CA VAL A 101 9.32 15.15 -17.79
C VAL A 101 10.76 15.42 -18.16
N ASN A 102 11.66 15.35 -17.19
CA ASN A 102 13.10 15.48 -17.42
C ASN A 102 13.71 14.09 -17.49
N GLN A 103 14.17 13.69 -18.68
CA GLN A 103 14.92 12.45 -18.86
C GLN A 103 16.43 12.75 -18.90
N LYS A 104 17.20 11.97 -18.14
CA LYS A 104 18.66 11.96 -18.21
C LYS A 104 19.14 10.52 -18.20
N ASN A 105 19.72 10.08 -19.33
CA ASN A 105 20.04 8.67 -19.58
C ASN A 105 18.78 7.79 -19.41
N ASP A 106 18.88 6.73 -18.61
CA ASP A 106 17.77 5.85 -18.26
C ASP A 106 17.01 6.29 -17.01
N ASN A 107 17.20 7.52 -16.52
CA ASN A 107 16.47 8.06 -15.39
C ASN A 107 15.49 9.14 -15.85
N PHE A 108 14.39 9.27 -15.11
CA PHE A 108 13.42 10.35 -15.30
C PHE A 108 13.04 11.01 -13.98
N ASN A 109 12.68 12.30 -14.09
CA ASN A 109 12.07 13.07 -13.02
C ASN A 109 10.80 13.72 -13.56
N LEU A 110 9.68 13.51 -12.86
CA LEU A 110 8.41 14.17 -13.11
C LEU A 110 8.28 15.37 -12.20
N MET A 111 8.08 16.55 -12.78
CA MET A 111 7.87 17.79 -12.05
C MET A 111 6.51 18.39 -12.38
N SER A 112 5.87 18.99 -11.38
CA SER A 112 4.69 19.85 -11.55
C SER A 112 4.94 21.13 -10.78
N GLN A 113 4.69 22.28 -11.41
CA GLN A 113 4.86 23.60 -10.78
C GLN A 113 6.25 23.77 -10.14
N GLY A 114 7.30 23.35 -10.86
CA GLY A 114 8.70 23.41 -10.41
C GLY A 114 9.07 22.44 -9.28
N LYS A 115 8.16 21.58 -8.81
CA LYS A 115 8.41 20.60 -7.75
C LYS A 115 8.43 19.19 -8.32
N GLU A 116 9.46 18.43 -7.99
CA GLU A 116 9.51 17.00 -8.31
C GLU A 116 8.43 16.23 -7.54
N ILE A 117 7.64 15.45 -8.26
CA ILE A 117 6.56 14.60 -7.71
C ILE A 117 7.02 13.15 -7.62
N LEU A 118 7.67 12.66 -8.68
CA LEU A 118 8.13 11.28 -8.83
C LEU A 118 9.44 11.25 -9.59
N ARG A 119 10.25 10.23 -9.34
CA ARG A 119 11.41 9.88 -10.16
C ARG A 119 11.51 8.38 -10.29
N GLY A 120 12.35 7.94 -11.21
CA GLY A 120 12.62 6.53 -11.40
C GLY A 120 13.45 6.29 -12.65
N THR A 121 13.30 5.09 -13.21
CA THR A 121 14.03 4.66 -14.39
C THR A 121 13.11 4.43 -15.58
N ILE A 122 13.66 4.58 -16.77
CA ILE A 122 13.02 4.21 -18.02
C ILE A 122 13.57 2.86 -18.44
N ILE A 123 12.74 1.83 -18.40
CA ILE A 123 13.11 0.48 -18.83
C ILE A 123 12.18 0.09 -19.97
N ASN A 124 12.70 -0.28 -21.12
CA ASN A 124 11.89 -0.62 -22.31
C ASN A 124 10.85 0.47 -22.67
N LYS A 125 11.26 1.74 -22.59
CA LYS A 125 10.42 2.93 -22.85
C LYS A 125 9.27 3.12 -21.85
N LEU A 126 9.33 2.47 -20.69
CA LEU A 126 8.36 2.61 -19.61
C LEU A 126 8.96 3.36 -18.44
N MET A 127 8.26 4.40 -17.98
CA MET A 127 8.61 5.11 -16.75
C MET A 127 8.20 4.27 -15.54
N ILE A 128 9.19 3.74 -14.83
CA ILE A 128 9.02 2.90 -13.65
C ILE A 128 9.55 3.63 -12.43
N SER A 129 8.69 3.79 -11.42
CA SER A 129 9.06 4.33 -10.11
C SER A 129 8.83 3.28 -9.03
N THR A 130 9.50 3.45 -7.90
CA THR A 130 9.31 2.60 -6.72
C THR A 130 8.71 3.42 -5.59
N TYR A 131 7.92 2.77 -4.75
CA TYR A 131 7.33 3.42 -3.59
C TYR A 131 7.45 2.55 -2.34
N SER A 132 7.35 3.20 -1.19
CA SER A 132 7.11 2.52 0.08
C SER A 132 5.72 2.86 0.59
N VAL A 133 5.19 2.00 1.44
CA VAL A 133 3.90 2.23 2.10
C VAL A 133 4.19 2.92 3.43
N PRO A 134 3.41 3.93 3.86
CA PRO A 134 3.50 4.43 5.22
C PRO A 134 3.23 3.28 6.20
N THR A 135 4.28 2.76 6.82
CA THR A 135 4.13 1.86 7.96
C THR A 135 3.77 2.70 9.17
N SER A 136 2.64 2.40 9.80
CA SER A 136 2.50 2.74 11.20
C SER A 136 3.64 2.05 11.95
N LEU A 137 4.39 2.79 12.75
CA LEU A 137 5.25 2.18 13.76
C LEU A 137 4.32 1.45 14.73
N LEU A 138 3.99 0.20 14.44
CA LEU A 138 3.66 -0.73 15.49
C LEU A 138 4.93 -0.83 16.30
N THR A 139 4.89 -0.36 17.55
CA THR A 139 5.98 -0.57 18.50
C THR A 139 6.18 -2.08 18.64
N SER A 140 7.03 -2.66 17.80
CA SER A 140 7.62 -3.97 17.97
C SER A 140 8.67 -3.83 19.06
N SER A 141 8.21 -3.66 20.29
CA SER A 141 9.00 -3.94 21.47
C SER A 141 8.16 -4.85 22.33
N ASP A 142 8.76 -5.98 22.65
CA ASP A 142 8.21 -7.05 23.44
C ASP A 142 7.33 -6.56 24.60
N LYS A 143 6.24 -7.32 24.80
CA LYS A 143 5.17 -7.15 25.81
C LYS A 143 4.08 -6.20 25.34
N ASN A 144 2.98 -6.85 24.94
CA ASN A 144 1.66 -6.26 24.77
C ASN A 144 1.46 -5.12 25.81
N PRO A 145 1.33 -3.84 25.40
CA PRO A 145 1.32 -2.70 26.31
C PRO A 145 0.16 -2.77 27.32
N TRP A 146 -0.91 -3.47 26.96
CA TRP A 146 -2.00 -3.83 27.87
C TRP A 146 -1.53 -4.70 29.02
N HIS A 147 -0.63 -5.65 28.79
CA HIS A 147 -0.03 -6.52 29.80
C HIS A 147 0.76 -5.72 30.86
N ASN A 148 1.45 -4.66 30.42
CA ASN A 148 2.19 -3.74 31.33
C ASN A 148 1.27 -2.73 32.05
N ARG A 149 0.12 -2.38 31.47
CA ARG A 149 -0.82 -1.39 32.02
C ARG A 149 -1.85 -2.01 32.97
N LEU A 150 -2.34 -3.19 32.64
CA LEU A 150 -3.44 -3.83 33.37
C LEU A 150 -2.93 -4.81 34.44
N GLY A 151 -1.67 -5.25 34.35
CA GLY A 151 -1.13 -6.24 35.27
C GLY A 151 -1.90 -7.57 35.21
N HIS A 152 -1.68 -8.45 36.18
CA HIS A 152 -2.51 -9.64 36.35
C HIS A 152 -3.75 -9.28 37.17
N PRO A 153 -4.95 -9.74 36.79
CA PRO A 153 -6.12 -9.63 37.66
C PRO A 153 -5.82 -10.29 39.01
N GLY A 154 -5.97 -9.53 40.09
CA GLY A 154 -5.71 -10.05 41.43
C GLY A 154 -6.72 -11.14 41.82
N PRO A 155 -6.42 -11.96 42.86
CA PRO A 155 -7.30 -13.05 43.29
C PRO A 155 -8.74 -12.61 43.60
N ALA A 156 -8.93 -11.39 44.12
CA ALA A 156 -10.24 -10.82 44.38
C ALA A 156 -11.07 -10.59 43.10
N VAL A 157 -10.42 -10.13 42.02
CA VAL A 157 -11.07 -9.91 40.71
C VAL A 157 -11.38 -11.26 40.06
N LEU A 158 -10.47 -12.23 40.13
CA LEU A 158 -10.71 -13.58 39.59
C LEU A 158 -11.86 -14.29 40.31
N LYS A 159 -11.94 -14.14 41.64
CA LYS A 159 -13.07 -14.64 42.43
C LYS A 159 -14.39 -13.98 42.06
N LEU A 160 -14.40 -12.67 41.81
CA LEU A 160 -15.58 -11.95 41.34
C LEU A 160 -16.05 -12.43 39.97
N LEU A 161 -15.10 -12.83 39.11
CA LEU A 161 -15.37 -13.38 37.78
C LEU A 161 -15.71 -14.88 37.78
N GLY A 162 -15.76 -15.54 38.94
CA GLY A 162 -16.07 -16.96 39.06
C GLY A 162 -14.96 -17.89 38.55
N ILE A 163 -13.73 -17.41 38.41
CA ILE A 163 -12.58 -18.20 37.98
C ILE A 163 -11.93 -18.81 39.22
N GLU A 164 -12.03 -20.12 39.38
CA GLU A 164 -11.30 -20.85 40.43
C GLU A 164 -9.82 -20.92 40.08
N VAL A 165 -8.97 -20.39 40.97
CA VAL A 165 -7.52 -20.34 40.74
C VAL A 165 -6.84 -21.36 41.65
N ASP A 166 -6.16 -22.33 41.05
CA ASP A 166 -5.37 -23.33 41.77
C ASP A 166 -4.14 -22.66 42.42
N LYS A 167 -4.04 -22.77 43.75
CA LYS A 167 -2.99 -22.12 44.54
C LYS A 167 -1.59 -22.64 44.21
N ASN A 168 -1.48 -23.82 43.61
CA ASN A 168 -0.21 -24.50 43.38
C ASN A 168 0.44 -24.22 42.02
N ASN A 169 -0.21 -23.50 41.11
CA ASN A 169 0.32 -23.29 39.75
C ASN A 169 0.25 -21.84 39.26
N PHE A 170 0.59 -20.90 40.15
CA PHE A 170 0.84 -19.52 39.76
C PHE A 170 2.18 -19.43 39.03
N LEU A 171 2.18 -19.61 37.71
CA LEU A 171 3.25 -19.10 36.85
C LEU A 171 3.14 -17.58 36.81
N ILE A 172 3.61 -16.92 37.88
CA ILE A 172 3.63 -15.46 37.99
C ILE A 172 4.57 -14.95 36.89
N CYS A 173 3.99 -14.24 35.93
CA CYS A 173 4.78 -13.57 34.91
C CYS A 173 5.64 -12.48 35.59
N LYS A 174 6.97 -12.73 35.64
CA LYS A 174 7.99 -11.86 36.28
C LYS A 174 8.05 -10.43 35.71
N THR A 175 7.26 -10.14 34.68
CA THR A 175 7.27 -8.85 33.97
C THR A 175 6.03 -8.00 34.23
N SER A 176 5.14 -8.42 35.14
CA SER A 176 3.94 -7.66 35.51
C SER A 176 4.22 -6.61 36.60
N LYS A 177 3.48 -5.49 36.59
CA LYS A 177 3.65 -4.34 37.51
C LYS A 177 3.35 -4.63 38.98
N SER A 178 2.75 -5.77 39.32
CA SER A 178 2.28 -6.06 40.69
C SER A 178 3.40 -6.28 41.71
N HIS A 179 4.67 -6.27 41.30
CA HIS A 179 5.82 -6.61 42.15
C HIS A 179 6.96 -5.58 42.12
N LYS A 180 6.65 -4.31 41.82
CA LYS A 180 7.57 -3.19 42.10
C LYS A 180 7.05 -2.33 43.23
#